data_AF-B6VX64-F1
#
_entry.id   AF-B6VX64-F1
#
_cell.length_a   1.000
_cell.length_b   1.000
_cell.length_c   1.000
_cell.angle_alpha   90.00
_cell.angle_beta   90.00
_cell.angle_gamma   90.00
#
_symmetry.space_group_name_H-M   'P 1'
#
loop_
_entity.id
_entity.type
_entity.pdbx_description
1 polymer ?
#
loop_
_entity_poly.entity_id
_entity_poly.type
_entity_poly.pdbx_seq_one_letter_code
_entity_poly.pdbx_strand_id
1 'polypeptide(L)'
;MAVYQINKGIGRSPEFKGLRSQYLFIFAGGLLAILIAFMVLYMAGVNQWICIALGVISASVLVWATFHLNAKYGEWGLMKMQAAKNHPRYIINRKRFLRLIIPNLKNRKS
;
A
#
# COMPACT_ATOMS: atom_id res chain seq x y z
N MET A 1 12.28 -41.98 3.15
CA MET A 1 12.35 -40.55 2.76
C MET A 1 10.94 -40.07 2.50
N ALA A 2 10.45 -39.08 3.25
CA ALA A 2 9.10 -38.56 3.08
C ALA A 2 9.04 -37.62 1.86
N VAL A 3 8.09 -37.86 0.96
CA VAL A 3 7.85 -37.00 -0.21
C VAL A 3 6.95 -35.86 0.24
N TYR A 4 7.54 -34.67 0.42
CA TYR A 4 6.78 -33.46 0.74
C TYR A 4 6.28 -32.81 -0.55
N GLN A 5 4.97 -32.51 -0.62
CA GLN A 5 4.44 -31.66 -1.67
C GLN A 5 4.75 -30.19 -1.37
N ILE A 6 5.76 -29.65 -2.05
CA ILE A 6 6.13 -28.24 -1.95
C ILE A 6 5.13 -27.41 -2.74
N ASN A 7 4.22 -26.72 -2.02
CA ASN A 7 3.30 -25.75 -2.59
C ASN A 7 4.03 -24.43 -2.90
N LYS A 8 4.41 -24.23 -4.17
CA LYS A 8 5.22 -23.10 -4.66
C LYS A 8 4.55 -21.71 -4.61
N GLY A 9 3.45 -21.55 -3.85
CA GLY A 9 2.71 -20.29 -3.67
C GLY A 9 2.64 -19.79 -2.23
N ILE A 10 3.08 -20.57 -1.25
CA ILE A 10 3.01 -20.19 0.17
C ILE A 10 4.03 -19.06 0.44
N GLY A 11 3.54 -17.91 0.91
CA GLY A 11 4.37 -16.75 1.27
C GLY A 11 4.55 -15.68 0.18
N ARG A 12 3.92 -15.84 -1.00
CA ARG A 12 3.84 -14.71 -1.96
C ARG A 12 2.88 -13.66 -1.45
N SER A 13 3.18 -12.40 -1.73
CA SER A 13 2.23 -11.30 -1.55
C SER A 13 0.91 -11.64 -2.26
N PRO A 14 -0.25 -11.28 -1.69
CA PRO A 14 -1.53 -11.47 -2.34
C PRO A 14 -1.50 -10.80 -3.73
N GLU A 15 -1.64 -11.59 -4.77
CA GLU A 15 -1.75 -11.12 -6.16
C GLU A 15 -3.04 -11.65 -6.75
N PHE A 16 -3.85 -10.76 -7.34
CA PHE A 16 -5.09 -11.17 -8.01
C PHE A 16 -5.12 -10.63 -9.42
N LYS A 17 -5.06 -11.51 -10.43
CA LYS A 17 -5.09 -11.17 -11.87
C LYS A 17 -4.19 -9.97 -12.25
N GLY A 18 -2.98 -9.90 -11.68
CA GLY A 18 -2.00 -8.84 -11.96
C GLY A 18 -2.09 -7.61 -11.04
N LEU A 19 -3.12 -7.47 -10.20
CA LEU A 19 -3.12 -6.50 -9.10
C LEU A 19 -2.23 -7.01 -7.96
N ARG A 20 -1.26 -6.19 -7.58
CA ARG A 20 -0.42 -6.43 -6.40
C ARG A 20 -1.18 -6.07 -5.12
N SER A 21 -0.86 -6.78 -4.04
CA SER A 21 -1.46 -6.69 -2.70
C SER A 21 -1.94 -5.27 -2.29
N GLN A 22 -1.09 -4.25 -2.37
CA GLN A 22 -1.44 -2.88 -1.96
C GLN A 22 -2.59 -2.27 -2.78
N TYR A 23 -2.55 -2.41 -4.11
CA TYR A 23 -3.60 -1.88 -4.99
C TYR A 23 -4.88 -2.70 -4.88
N LEU A 24 -4.77 -3.99 -4.58
CA LEU A 24 -5.94 -4.85 -4.32
C LEU A 24 -6.70 -4.37 -3.07
N PHE A 25 -6.00 -4.01 -1.99
CA PHE A 25 -6.66 -3.44 -0.81
C PHE A 25 -7.31 -2.07 -1.11
N ILE A 26 -6.66 -1.21 -1.89
CA ILE A 26 -7.24 0.08 -2.33
C ILE A 26 -8.49 -0.16 -3.18
N PHE A 27 -8.44 -1.13 -4.09
CA PHE A 27 -9.57 -1.50 -4.94
C PHE A 27 -10.77 -1.98 -4.10
N ALA A 28 -10.54 -2.95 -3.22
CA ALA A 28 -11.59 -3.53 -2.38
C ALA A 28 -12.18 -2.49 -1.42
N GLY A 29 -11.33 -1.70 -0.76
CA GLY A 29 -11.77 -0.62 0.12
C GLY A 29 -12.51 0.48 -0.62
N GLY A 30 -12.07 0.83 -1.83
CA GLY A 30 -12.75 1.80 -2.69
C GLY A 30 -14.14 1.34 -3.13
N LEU A 31 -14.29 0.08 -3.54
CA LEU A 31 -15.60 -0.48 -3.88
C LEU A 31 -16.55 -0.51 -2.68
N LEU A 32 -16.03 -0.87 -1.51
CA LEU A 32 -16.80 -0.84 -0.25
C LEU A 32 -17.24 0.59 0.10
N ALA A 33 -16.35 1.59 -0.08
CA ALA A 33 -16.68 2.99 0.15
C ALA A 33 -17.75 3.50 -0.83
N ILE A 34 -17.67 3.15 -2.13
CA ILE A 34 -18.68 3.50 -3.13
C ILE A 34 -20.04 2.88 -2.75
N LEU A 35 -20.06 1.63 -2.31
CA LEU A 35 -21.28 0.95 -1.87
C LEU A 35 -21.92 1.66 -0.67
N ILE A 36 -21.12 2.00 0.34
CA ILE A 36 -21.60 2.73 1.52
C ILE A 36 -22.11 4.12 1.11
N ALA A 37 -21.37 4.85 0.27
CA ALA A 37 -21.77 6.15 -0.22
C ALA A 37 -23.10 6.10 -0.99
N PHE A 38 -23.29 5.08 -1.82
CA PHE A 38 -24.54 4.83 -2.53
C PHE A 38 -25.71 4.60 -1.55
N MET A 39 -25.50 3.77 -0.52
CA MET A 39 -26.52 3.54 0.53
C MET A 39 -26.91 4.84 1.24
N VAL A 40 -25.92 5.67 1.60
CA VAL A 40 -26.16 6.96 2.27
C VAL A 40 -26.91 7.93 1.35
N LEU A 41 -26.50 8.06 0.09
CA LEU A 41 -27.17 8.91 -0.90
C LEU A 41 -28.62 8.50 -1.12
N TYR A 42 -28.86 7.18 -1.20
CA TYR A 42 -30.22 6.64 -1.33
C TYR A 42 -31.08 6.95 -0.09
N MET A 43 -30.56 6.74 1.12
CA MET A 43 -31.26 7.09 2.36
C MET A 43 -31.52 8.60 2.51
N ALA A 44 -30.63 9.44 1.95
CA ALA A 44 -30.80 10.89 1.92
C ALA A 44 -31.87 11.38 0.91
N GLY A 45 -32.52 10.47 0.16
CA GLY A 45 -33.58 10.81 -0.78
C GLY A 45 -33.10 11.35 -2.12
N VAL A 46 -31.82 11.14 -2.48
CA VAL A 46 -31.29 11.54 -3.79
C VAL A 46 -31.94 10.72 -4.90
N ASN A 47 -32.24 11.37 -6.04
CA ASN A 47 -32.82 10.71 -7.20
C ASN A 47 -31.97 9.49 -7.63
N GLN A 48 -32.63 8.33 -7.77
CA GLN A 48 -32.01 7.07 -8.11
C GLN A 48 -31.16 7.13 -9.39
N TRP A 49 -31.58 7.90 -10.40
CA TRP A 49 -30.78 8.09 -11.62
C TRP A 49 -29.44 8.77 -11.36
N ILE A 50 -29.40 9.75 -10.44
CA ILE A 50 -28.17 10.44 -10.04
C ILE A 50 -27.28 9.47 -9.25
N CYS A 51 -27.86 8.69 -8.34
CA CYS A 51 -27.12 7.68 -7.58
C CYS A 51 -26.48 6.62 -8.49
N ILE A 52 -27.20 6.15 -9.50
CA ILE A 52 -26.69 5.18 -10.47
C ILE A 52 -25.56 5.81 -11.30
N ALA A 53 -25.76 7.01 -11.83
CA ALA A 53 -24.73 7.70 -12.61
C ALA A 53 -23.44 7.90 -11.80
N LEU A 54 -23.56 8.39 -10.55
CA LEU A 54 -22.41 8.56 -9.67
C LEU A 54 -21.75 7.22 -9.31
N GLY A 55 -22.53 6.17 -9.06
CA GLY A 55 -22.02 4.83 -8.79
C GLY A 55 -21.19 4.28 -9.95
N VAL A 56 -21.72 4.36 -11.18
CA VAL A 56 -21.03 3.86 -12.39
C VAL A 56 -19.76 4.68 -12.68
N ILE A 57 -19.85 6.01 -12.59
CA ILE A 57 -18.71 6.89 -12.85
C ILE A 57 -17.62 6.65 -11.80
N SER A 58 -17.97 6.64 -10.51
CA SER A 58 -17.01 6.43 -9.42
C SER A 58 -16.36 5.04 -9.49
N ALA A 59 -17.14 3.99 -9.77
CA ALA A 59 -16.59 2.64 -9.92
C ALA A 59 -15.65 2.54 -11.12
N SER A 60 -16.00 3.15 -12.25
CA SER A 60 -15.15 3.17 -13.45
C SER A 60 -13.83 3.92 -13.19
N VAL A 61 -13.90 5.08 -12.55
CA VAL A 61 -12.72 5.87 -12.16
C VAL A 61 -11.86 5.08 -11.17
N LEU A 62 -12.46 4.41 -10.19
CA LEU A 62 -11.73 3.60 -9.22
C LEU A 62 -10.98 2.45 -9.89
N VAL A 63 -11.64 1.70 -10.77
CA VAL A 63 -11.01 0.62 -11.54
C VAL A 63 -9.83 1.19 -12.34
N TRP A 64 -10.08 2.22 -13.15
CA TRP A 64 -9.05 2.83 -13.98
C TRP A 64 -7.85 3.33 -13.16
N ALA A 65 -8.10 4.07 -12.09
CA ALA A 65 -7.06 4.61 -11.22
C ALA A 65 -6.24 3.49 -10.58
N THR A 66 -6.90 2.42 -10.11
CA THR A 66 -6.22 1.33 -9.41
C THR A 66 -5.32 0.53 -10.36
N PHE A 67 -5.80 0.23 -11.57
CA PHE A 67 -4.98 -0.43 -12.60
C PHE A 67 -3.86 0.47 -13.12
N HIS A 68 -4.13 1.77 -13.32
CA HIS A 68 -3.10 2.73 -13.74
C HIS A 68 -1.97 2.84 -12.71
N LEU A 69 -2.31 2.96 -11.42
CA LEU A 69 -1.34 3.01 -10.34
C LEU A 69 -0.55 1.70 -10.21
N ASN A 70 -1.21 0.55 -10.36
CA ASN A 70 -0.58 -0.76 -10.35
C ASN A 70 0.44 -0.91 -11.48
N ALA A 71 0.12 -0.45 -12.69
CA ALA A 71 1.05 -0.48 -13.83
C ALA A 71 2.20 0.52 -13.68
N LYS A 72 1.93 1.73 -13.17
CA LYS A 72 2.92 2.81 -13.09
C LYS A 72 3.96 2.59 -12.00
N TYR A 73 3.56 2.09 -10.83
CA TYR A 73 4.39 2.06 -9.64
C TYR A 73 4.79 0.65 -9.20
N GLY A 74 4.05 -0.39 -9.62
CA GLY A 74 4.31 -1.77 -9.23
C GLY A 74 4.19 -2.01 -7.72
N GLU A 75 4.52 -3.22 -7.26
CA GLU A 75 4.26 -3.65 -5.87
C GLU A 75 4.88 -2.75 -4.79
N TRP A 76 6.07 -2.21 -5.05
CA TRP A 76 6.84 -1.46 -4.05
C TRP A 76 6.82 0.05 -4.27
N GLY A 77 6.19 0.55 -5.34
CA GLY A 77 6.31 1.96 -5.71
C GLY A 77 5.62 2.91 -4.73
N LEU A 78 4.44 2.57 -4.22
CA LEU A 78 3.76 3.34 -3.17
C LEU A 78 4.59 3.37 -1.89
N MET A 79 5.14 2.23 -1.48
CA MET A 79 6.02 2.14 -0.31
C MET A 79 7.29 2.98 -0.47
N LYS A 80 7.93 2.97 -1.65
CA LYS A 80 9.09 3.81 -1.95
C LYS A 80 8.76 5.30 -1.87
N MET A 81 7.61 5.72 -2.41
CA MET A 81 7.16 7.11 -2.29
C MET A 81 6.89 7.51 -0.85
N GLN A 82 6.28 6.62 -0.06
CA GLN A 82 6.04 6.88 1.36
C GLN A 82 7.35 6.96 2.16
N ALA A 83 8.31 6.07 1.88
CA ALA A 83 9.62 6.09 2.51
C ALA A 83 10.39 7.39 2.19
N ALA A 84 10.32 7.86 0.93
CA ALA A 84 10.93 9.13 0.54
C ALA A 84 10.29 10.33 1.26
N LYS A 85 8.96 10.34 1.42
CA LYS A 85 8.26 11.39 2.19
C LYS A 85 8.57 11.38 3.67
N ASN A 86 8.77 10.19 4.25
CA ASN A 86 9.06 10.02 5.67
C ASN A 86 10.55 10.21 6.00
N HIS A 87 11.40 10.55 5.01
CA HIS A 87 12.82 10.71 5.24
C HIS A 87 13.12 11.96 6.09
N PRO A 88 13.82 11.83 7.23
CA PRO A 88 14.14 12.97 8.08
C PRO A 88 15.11 13.92 7.35
N ARG A 89 14.85 15.23 7.42
CA ARG A 89 15.67 16.25 6.75
C ARG A 89 17.09 16.34 7.33
N TYR A 90 17.25 16.01 8.62
CA TYR A 90 18.54 16.00 9.29
C TYR A 90 18.62 14.82 10.26
N ILE A 91 19.70 14.04 10.16
CA ILE A 91 20.06 13.02 11.14
C ILE A 91 21.10 13.64 12.07
N ILE A 92 20.66 14.17 13.22
CA ILE A 92 21.58 14.74 14.21
C ILE A 92 22.08 13.61 15.12
N ASN A 93 23.37 13.32 15.05
CA ASN A 93 24.00 12.37 15.96
C ASN A 93 24.86 13.10 16.99
N ARG A 94 24.46 13.07 18.27
CA ARG A 94 25.26 13.63 19.38
C ARG A 94 26.47 12.77 19.75
N LYS A 95 26.57 11.54 19.23
CA LYS A 95 27.72 10.66 19.47
C LYS A 95 28.73 10.85 18.34
N ARG A 96 30.02 10.96 18.71
CA ARG A 96 31.14 11.03 17.76
C ARG A 96 31.06 9.85 16.79
N PHE A 97 31.15 10.09 15.49
CA PHE A 97 31.05 9.08 14.42
C PHE A 97 31.92 7.84 14.67
N LEU A 98 33.15 8.05 15.17
CA LEU A 98 34.08 6.99 15.56
C LEU A 98 33.54 6.03 16.63
N ARG A 99 32.64 6.49 17.51
CA ARG A 99 32.02 5.67 18.57
C ARG A 99 30.86 4.81 18.04
N LEU A 100 30.33 5.14 16.86
CA LEU A 100 29.29 4.36 16.17
C LEU A 100 29.91 3.26 15.31
N ILE A 101 31.06 3.54 14.69
CA ILE A 101 31.80 2.56 13.88
C ILE A 101 32.69 1.67 14.74
N ILE A 102 33.31 2.22 15.79
CA ILE A 102 34.21 1.50 16.67
C ILE A 102 33.59 1.51 18.08
N PRO A 103 32.76 0.52 18.42
CA PRO A 103 32.09 0.46 19.72
C PRO A 103 33.08 0.30 20.89
N ASN A 104 34.34 -0.08 20.61
CA ASN A 104 35.29 -0.57 21.62
C ASN A 104 36.56 0.31 21.81
N LEU A 105 36.48 1.62 21.58
CA LEU A 105 37.59 2.55 21.87
C LEU A 105 37.87 2.74 23.37
N LYS A 106 36.95 2.32 24.25
CA LYS A 106 37.12 2.45 25.71
C LYS A 106 38.16 1.47 26.28
N ASN A 107 38.46 0.37 25.58
CA ASN A 107 39.36 -0.69 26.05
C ASN A 107 40.81 -0.61 25.53
N ARG A 108 41.19 0.46 24.82
CA ARG A 108 42.57 0.63 24.28
C ARG A 108 43.46 1.62 25.06
N LYS A 109 43.01 2.10 26.21
CA LYS A 109 43.86 2.83 27.16
C LYS A 109 43.95 2.02 28.46
N SER A 110 44.69 0.92 28.40
CA SER A 110 45.35 0.31 29.55
C SER A 110 46.84 0.34 29.29
#